data_AF-A0A0D3KGG7-F1
#
_entry.id   AF-A0A0D3KGG7-F1
#
_cell.length_a   1.000
_cell.length_b   1.000
_cell.length_c   1.000
_cell.angle_alpha   90.00
_cell.angle_beta   90.00
_cell.angle_gamma   90.00
#
_symmetry.space_group_name_H-M   'P 1'
#
loop_
_entity.id
_entity.type
_entity.pdbx_description
1 polymer ?
#
loop_
_entity_poly.entity_id
_entity_poly.type
_entity_poly.pdbx_seq_one_letter_code
_entity_poly.pdbx_strand_id
1 'polypeptide(L)'
;MQVQQEEGSSAPSPYDEFLLADVKTGERSRIGLDEKEKLYLDCLDAFYNDEKPVLGDSEYETLKTDLQFEGSRIAAFSKDEIKYLIANKRFVMGKPFLSDSEYDSLRRKLKTAGSPVVLHEAPSCKVDGTCRFDMKVDEGKQRLLYLPGTLGGLILACEVEFWTLHIDPLLSIVLGALPAYLFGVWFTENIFAQKPLVASTACPSCNSLLTVYFGDLFGVQRDGIMGPAKQKEAGSSQVGVKCPDCTAKLIADRTTMRIESNKVAA
;
A
#
# COMPACT_ATOMS: atom_id res chain seq x y z
N MET A 1 -15.37 -42.27 -57.58
CA MET A 1 -14.55 -42.70 -56.42
C MET A 1 -13.20 -42.00 -56.55
N GLN A 2 -12.65 -41.48 -55.44
CA GLN A 2 -11.81 -40.26 -55.28
C GLN A 2 -12.74 -39.03 -55.08
N VAL A 3 -13.00 -38.44 -53.89
CA VAL A 3 -12.38 -38.32 -52.55
C VAL A 3 -11.18 -37.36 -52.46
N GLN A 4 -11.44 -36.24 -51.74
CA GLN A 4 -10.57 -35.26 -51.05
C GLN A 4 -9.88 -34.18 -51.92
N GLN A 5 -9.81 -32.90 -51.51
CA GLN A 5 -9.83 -32.30 -50.17
C GLN A 5 -10.18 -30.79 -50.24
N GLU A 6 -11.05 -30.32 -49.35
CA GLU A 6 -11.29 -28.89 -49.05
C GLU A 6 -10.22 -28.43 -48.04
N GLU A 7 -9.52 -27.32 -48.33
CA GLU A 7 -8.64 -26.67 -47.36
C GLU A 7 -9.48 -25.95 -46.30
N GLY A 8 -9.41 -26.47 -45.08
CA GLY A 8 -10.14 -25.96 -43.93
C GLY A 8 -9.68 -24.58 -43.50
N SER A 9 -10.66 -23.71 -43.21
CA SER A 9 -10.45 -22.50 -42.46
C SER A 9 -9.91 -22.85 -41.07
N SER A 10 -8.67 -22.47 -40.79
CA SER A 10 -8.18 -22.44 -39.42
C SER A 10 -9.03 -21.44 -38.63
N ALA A 11 -9.71 -21.91 -37.58
CA ALA A 11 -10.40 -21.05 -36.63
C ALA A 11 -9.45 -19.93 -36.16
N PRO A 12 -9.90 -18.67 -36.08
CA PRO A 12 -9.08 -17.62 -35.49
C PRO A 12 -8.78 -18.03 -34.05
N SER A 13 -7.51 -17.96 -33.68
CA SER A 13 -7.11 -18.21 -32.30
C SER A 13 -7.74 -17.10 -31.42
N PRO A 14 -8.19 -17.39 -30.19
CA PRO A 14 -8.76 -16.39 -29.28
C PRO A 14 -7.80 -15.23 -28.94
N TYR A 15 -6.56 -15.29 -29.40
CA TYR A 15 -5.47 -14.36 -29.09
C TYR A 15 -5.21 -13.34 -30.22
N ASP A 16 -5.96 -13.41 -31.33
CA ASP A 16 -5.81 -12.48 -32.47
C ASP A 16 -6.80 -11.29 -32.44
N GLU A 17 -7.58 -11.13 -31.37
CA GLU A 17 -8.74 -10.22 -31.34
C GLU A 17 -8.43 -8.78 -30.93
N PHE A 18 -7.21 -8.48 -30.46
CA PHE A 18 -6.82 -7.12 -30.12
C PHE A 18 -5.76 -6.58 -31.08
N LEU A 19 -6.28 -5.99 -32.15
CA LEU A 19 -5.52 -5.27 -33.16
C LEU A 19 -6.11 -3.86 -33.21
N LEU A 20 -5.35 -2.86 -32.77
CA LEU A 20 -5.67 -1.48 -33.13
C LEU A 20 -5.48 -1.38 -34.64
N ALA A 21 -6.57 -1.21 -35.38
CA ALA A 21 -6.49 -0.84 -36.78
C ALA A 21 -5.94 0.59 -36.81
N ASP A 22 -4.66 0.73 -37.15
CA ASP A 22 -4.04 2.03 -37.35
C ASP A 22 -4.83 2.77 -38.44
N VAL A 23 -5.47 3.89 -38.11
CA VAL A 23 -6.45 4.62 -38.97
C VAL A 23 -5.87 5.01 -40.33
N LYS A 24 -4.55 5.00 -40.47
CA LYS A 24 -3.83 5.36 -41.71
C LYS A 24 -3.29 4.17 -42.50
N THR A 25 -3.15 2.99 -41.90
CA THR A 25 -2.30 1.92 -42.45
C THR A 25 -2.98 0.56 -42.48
N GLY A 26 -4.03 0.32 -41.69
CA GLY A 26 -4.78 -0.94 -41.68
C GLY A 26 -3.95 -2.18 -41.31
N GLU A 27 -2.73 -1.99 -40.80
CA GLU A 27 -1.81 -3.06 -40.45
C GLU A 27 -2.05 -3.51 -39.01
N ARG A 28 -2.02 -4.83 -38.81
CA ARG A 28 -2.40 -5.51 -37.58
C ARG A 28 -1.16 -5.76 -36.73
N SER A 29 -0.81 -4.83 -35.86
CA SER A 29 0.29 -5.02 -34.90
C SER A 29 -0.20 -5.61 -33.58
N ARG A 30 0.56 -6.55 -33.01
CA ARG A 30 0.32 -7.05 -31.64
C ARG A 30 0.41 -5.88 -30.66
N ILE A 31 -0.68 -5.62 -29.95
CA ILE A 31 -0.76 -4.58 -28.92
C ILE A 31 0.20 -4.95 -27.79
N GLY A 32 1.05 -4.01 -27.38
CA GLY A 32 1.93 -4.18 -26.22
C GLY A 32 1.13 -4.15 -24.91
N LEU A 33 1.68 -4.76 -23.85
CA LEU A 33 1.06 -4.76 -22.50
C LEU A 33 0.61 -3.34 -22.07
N ASP A 34 1.47 -2.34 -22.26
CA ASP A 34 1.20 -0.95 -21.90
C ASP A 34 -0.01 -0.34 -22.63
N GLU A 35 -0.28 -0.76 -23.86
CA GLU A 35 -1.42 -0.29 -24.65
C GLU A 35 -2.71 -0.99 -24.23
N LYS A 36 -2.64 -2.30 -23.93
CA LYS A 36 -3.75 -3.04 -23.32
C LYS A 36 -4.16 -2.43 -21.98
N GLU A 37 -3.19 -2.05 -21.15
CA GLU A 37 -3.41 -1.36 -19.88
C GLU A 37 -4.09 0.00 -20.03
N LYS A 38 -3.68 0.81 -21.03
CA LYS A 38 -4.33 2.08 -21.34
C LYS A 38 -5.78 1.88 -21.78
N LEU A 39 -6.02 0.92 -22.67
CA LEU A 39 -7.36 0.60 -23.16
C LEU A 39 -8.27 0.15 -22.00
N TYR A 40 -7.75 -0.67 -21.09
CA TYR A 40 -8.46 -1.10 -19.89
C TYR A 40 -8.84 0.08 -18.98
N LEU A 41 -7.92 1.03 -18.76
CA LEU A 41 -8.20 2.25 -17.99
C LEU A 41 -9.20 3.17 -18.70
N ASP A 42 -9.18 3.25 -20.02
CA ASP A 42 -10.15 4.01 -20.81
C ASP A 42 -11.56 3.40 -20.71
N CYS A 43 -11.67 2.07 -20.75
CA CYS A 43 -12.95 1.37 -20.54
C CYS A 43 -13.52 1.63 -19.14
N LEU A 44 -12.67 1.57 -18.12
CA LEU A 44 -13.07 1.85 -16.74
C LEU A 44 -13.48 3.33 -16.56
N ASP A 45 -12.76 4.25 -17.18
CA ASP A 45 -13.10 5.67 -17.15
C ASP A 45 -14.46 5.93 -17.81
N ALA A 46 -14.73 5.31 -18.96
CA ALA A 46 -16.04 5.40 -19.62
C ALA A 46 -17.16 4.83 -18.73
N PHE A 47 -16.92 3.69 -18.08
CA PHE A 47 -17.87 3.03 -17.19
C PHE A 47 -18.24 3.88 -15.97
N TYR A 48 -17.27 4.54 -15.32
CA TYR A 48 -17.54 5.36 -14.14
C TYR A 48 -18.24 6.68 -14.43
N ASN A 49 -18.20 7.15 -15.67
CA ASN A 49 -18.74 8.45 -16.07
C ASN A 49 -19.96 8.34 -17.00
N ASP A 50 -20.54 7.14 -17.12
CA ASP A 50 -21.70 6.83 -17.97
C ASP A 50 -21.49 7.29 -19.43
N GLU A 51 -20.24 7.24 -19.91
CA GLU A 51 -19.90 7.51 -21.31
C GLU A 51 -20.17 6.27 -22.16
N LYS A 52 -20.17 6.45 -23.49
CA LYS A 52 -20.36 5.32 -24.40
C LYS A 52 -19.23 4.30 -24.17
N PRO A 53 -19.55 3.00 -24.02
CA PRO A 53 -18.54 1.99 -23.82
C PRO A 53 -17.58 1.96 -25.02
N VAL A 54 -16.28 1.92 -24.74
CA VAL A 54 -15.22 1.92 -25.76
C VAL A 54 -15.15 0.58 -26.48
N LEU A 55 -15.40 -0.52 -25.74
CA LEU A 55 -15.39 -1.91 -26.19
C LEU A 55 -16.73 -2.59 -25.88
N GLY A 56 -17.03 -3.67 -26.60
CA GLY A 56 -18.14 -4.56 -26.23
C GLY A 56 -17.85 -5.39 -24.97
N ASP A 57 -18.89 -5.87 -24.29
CA ASP A 57 -18.76 -6.66 -23.05
C ASP A 57 -17.88 -7.92 -23.23
N SER A 58 -17.97 -8.59 -24.39
CA SER A 58 -17.15 -9.76 -24.70
C SER A 58 -15.67 -9.42 -24.86
N GLU A 59 -15.37 -8.33 -25.57
CA GLU A 59 -14.01 -7.85 -25.81
C GLU A 59 -13.37 -7.38 -24.49
N TYR A 60 -14.17 -6.75 -23.60
CA TYR A 60 -13.69 -6.32 -22.28
C TYR A 60 -13.29 -7.49 -21.38
N GLU A 61 -14.07 -8.57 -21.32
CA GLU A 61 -13.73 -9.74 -20.49
C GLU A 61 -12.51 -10.51 -21.04
N THR A 62 -12.34 -10.57 -22.36
CA THR A 62 -11.12 -11.13 -22.96
C THR A 62 -9.91 -10.26 -22.63
N LEU A 63 -10.01 -8.93 -22.76
CA LEU A 63 -8.94 -8.00 -22.40
C LEU A 63 -8.52 -8.17 -20.93
N LYS A 64 -9.50 -8.26 -20.02
CA LYS A 64 -9.26 -8.47 -18.59
C LYS A 64 -8.57 -9.81 -18.30
N THR A 65 -8.95 -10.87 -19.01
CA THR A 65 -8.31 -12.20 -18.88
C THR A 65 -6.86 -12.15 -19.34
N ASP A 66 -6.59 -11.50 -20.48
CA ASP A 66 -5.25 -11.28 -21.00
C ASP A 66 -4.37 -10.50 -20.02
N LEU A 67 -4.85 -9.38 -19.49
CA LEU A 67 -4.10 -8.57 -18.51
C LEU A 67 -3.77 -9.38 -17.24
N GLN A 68 -4.71 -10.22 -16.78
CA GLN A 68 -4.47 -11.10 -15.63
C GLN A 68 -3.41 -12.16 -15.95
N PHE A 69 -3.42 -12.72 -17.16
CA PHE A 69 -2.44 -13.71 -17.60
C PHE A 69 -1.04 -13.12 -17.78
N GLU A 70 -0.95 -11.91 -18.33
CA GLU A 70 0.32 -11.19 -18.53
C GLU A 70 0.87 -10.60 -17.21
N GLY A 71 0.09 -10.63 -16.13
CA GLY A 71 0.51 -10.15 -14.81
C GLY A 71 0.52 -8.63 -14.68
N SER A 72 -0.40 -7.94 -15.38
CA SER A 72 -0.54 -6.49 -15.28
C SER A 72 -0.78 -6.05 -13.84
N ARG A 73 -0.07 -5.01 -13.40
CA ARG A 73 -0.27 -4.39 -12.08
C ARG A 73 -1.65 -3.73 -11.98
N ILE A 74 -2.16 -3.18 -13.07
CA ILE A 74 -3.43 -2.45 -13.10
C ILE A 74 -4.63 -3.39 -12.92
N ALA A 75 -4.55 -4.60 -13.47
CA ALA A 75 -5.61 -5.60 -13.29
C ALA A 75 -5.72 -6.13 -11.85
N ALA A 76 -4.65 -6.02 -11.06
CA ALA A 76 -4.63 -6.42 -9.66
C ALA A 76 -5.10 -5.31 -8.69
N PHE A 77 -5.34 -4.09 -9.19
CA PHE A 77 -5.75 -2.98 -8.34
C PHE A 77 -7.20 -3.13 -7.86
N SER A 78 -7.42 -2.68 -6.63
CA SER A 78 -8.74 -2.55 -6.03
C SER A 78 -9.54 -1.43 -6.70
N LYS A 79 -10.85 -1.47 -6.51
CA LYS A 79 -11.78 -0.45 -7.03
C LYS A 79 -11.38 0.98 -6.64
N ASP A 80 -10.94 1.16 -5.40
CA ASP A 80 -10.58 2.48 -4.84
C ASP A 80 -9.26 3.00 -5.44
N GLU A 81 -8.30 2.12 -5.74
CA GLU A 81 -7.04 2.47 -6.41
C GLU A 81 -7.29 2.90 -7.86
N ILE A 82 -8.10 2.13 -8.59
CA ILE A 82 -8.54 2.47 -9.95
C ILE A 82 -9.25 3.83 -9.95
N LYS A 83 -10.16 4.06 -9.01
CA LYS A 83 -10.87 5.34 -8.87
C LYS A 83 -9.91 6.51 -8.64
N TYR A 84 -8.87 6.32 -7.83
CA TYR A 84 -7.84 7.33 -7.59
C TYR A 84 -7.00 7.62 -8.85
N LEU A 85 -6.63 6.59 -9.62
CA LEU A 85 -5.92 6.74 -10.89
C LEU A 85 -6.73 7.53 -11.92
N ILE A 86 -8.00 7.17 -12.09
CA ILE A 86 -8.92 7.85 -13.02
C ILE A 86 -9.11 9.32 -12.60
N ALA A 87 -9.27 9.58 -11.31
CA ALA A 87 -9.40 10.94 -10.80
C ALA A 87 -8.17 11.80 -11.14
N ASN A 88 -6.96 11.26 -11.00
CA ASN A 88 -5.72 11.95 -11.36
C ASN A 88 -5.62 12.21 -12.88
N LYS A 89 -5.92 11.19 -13.70
CA LYS A 89 -5.93 11.31 -15.17
C LYS A 89 -6.87 12.43 -15.61
N ARG A 90 -8.11 12.42 -15.09
CA ARG A 90 -9.13 13.42 -15.41
C ARG A 90 -8.81 14.82 -14.90
N PHE A 91 -8.17 14.93 -13.74
CA PHE A 91 -7.67 16.20 -13.22
C PHE A 91 -6.64 16.83 -14.19
N VAL A 92 -5.71 16.02 -14.71
CA VAL A 92 -4.73 16.47 -15.73
C VAL A 92 -5.43 16.86 -17.03
N MET A 93 -6.49 16.15 -17.42
CA MET A 93 -7.32 16.49 -18.59
C MET A 93 -8.25 17.70 -18.38
N GLY A 94 -8.29 18.29 -17.17
CA GLY A 94 -9.12 19.45 -16.85
C GLY A 94 -10.61 19.13 -16.64
N LYS A 95 -10.98 17.86 -16.48
CA LYS A 95 -12.36 17.39 -16.26
C LYS A 95 -12.48 16.62 -14.92
N PRO A 96 -12.32 17.26 -13.76
CA PRO A 96 -12.33 16.55 -12.47
C PRO A 96 -13.65 15.80 -12.25
N PHE A 97 -13.54 14.53 -11.86
CA PHE A 97 -14.69 13.65 -11.58
C PHE A 97 -15.05 13.60 -10.07
N LEU A 98 -14.07 13.83 -9.18
CA LEU A 98 -14.27 13.86 -7.73
C LEU A 98 -14.17 15.27 -7.18
N SER A 99 -14.92 15.54 -6.12
CA SER A 99 -14.70 16.74 -5.30
C SER A 99 -13.41 16.63 -4.48
N ASP A 100 -12.81 17.76 -4.13
CA ASP A 100 -11.56 17.81 -3.35
C ASP A 100 -11.66 17.04 -2.02
N SER A 101 -12.81 17.14 -1.34
CA SER A 101 -13.05 16.43 -0.08
C SER A 101 -13.09 14.92 -0.26
N GLU A 102 -13.73 14.44 -1.32
CA GLU A 102 -13.82 13.01 -1.61
C GLU A 102 -12.47 12.45 -2.02
N TYR A 103 -11.75 13.20 -2.86
CA TYR A 103 -10.39 12.86 -3.28
C TYR A 103 -9.45 12.73 -2.07
N ASP A 104 -9.47 13.70 -1.15
CA ASP A 104 -8.65 13.65 0.06
C ASP A 104 -9.02 12.48 0.96
N SER A 105 -10.32 12.15 1.08
CA SER A 105 -10.76 11.00 1.87
C SER A 105 -10.28 9.67 1.26
N LEU A 106 -10.35 9.54 -0.07
CA LEU A 106 -9.90 8.36 -0.82
C LEU A 106 -8.39 8.21 -0.68
N ARG A 107 -7.65 9.30 -0.86
CA ARG A 107 -6.20 9.33 -0.70
C ARG A 107 -5.76 8.92 0.70
N ARG A 108 -6.44 9.39 1.75
CA ARG A 108 -6.16 8.99 3.14
C ARG A 108 -6.40 7.49 3.36
N LYS A 109 -7.52 6.96 2.87
CA LYS A 109 -7.83 5.52 2.96
C LYS A 109 -6.75 4.67 2.30
N LEU A 110 -6.37 5.01 1.07
CA LEU A 110 -5.33 4.30 0.31
C LEU A 110 -3.94 4.39 0.95
N LYS A 111 -3.62 5.53 1.58
CA LYS A 111 -2.39 5.68 2.37
C LYS A 111 -2.37 4.77 3.59
N THR A 112 -3.46 4.72 4.36
CA THR A 112 -3.58 3.82 5.52
C THR A 112 -3.51 2.36 5.10
N ALA A 113 -4.10 2.01 3.96
CA ALA A 113 -4.01 0.66 3.39
C ALA A 113 -2.61 0.32 2.84
N GLY A 114 -1.71 1.28 2.73
CA GLY A 114 -0.35 1.06 2.20
C GLY A 114 -0.35 0.76 0.69
N SER A 115 -1.32 1.28 -0.05
CA SER A 115 -1.45 1.05 -1.49
C SER A 115 -0.21 1.56 -2.25
N PRO A 116 0.36 0.75 -3.16
CA PRO A 116 1.52 1.16 -3.98
C PRO A 116 1.18 2.29 -4.95
N VAL A 117 -0.10 2.51 -5.25
CA VAL A 117 -0.55 3.54 -6.20
C VAL A 117 -0.40 4.96 -5.62
N VAL A 118 -0.57 5.10 -4.30
CA VAL A 118 -0.53 6.41 -3.64
C VAL A 118 0.84 6.70 -3.03
N LEU A 119 1.55 5.66 -2.60
CA LEU A 119 2.88 5.79 -2.03
C LEU A 119 3.90 6.05 -3.15
N HIS A 120 4.60 7.18 -3.06
CA HIS A 120 5.60 7.52 -4.05
C HIS A 120 6.88 6.74 -3.76
N GLU A 121 7.41 6.05 -4.77
CA GLU A 121 8.68 5.30 -4.65
C GLU A 121 9.90 6.24 -4.55
N ALA A 122 9.76 7.51 -4.96
CA ALA A 122 10.81 8.52 -4.92
C ALA A 122 10.39 9.79 -4.14
N PRO A 123 11.35 10.51 -3.51
CA PRO A 123 11.07 11.75 -2.80
C PRO A 123 10.67 12.88 -3.76
N SER A 124 9.59 13.57 -3.42
CA SER A 124 9.14 14.78 -4.10
C SER A 124 9.82 15.99 -3.46
N CYS A 125 10.76 16.60 -4.20
CA CYS A 125 11.44 17.82 -3.76
C CYS A 125 10.85 19.04 -4.45
N LYS A 126 10.49 20.05 -3.66
CA LYS A 126 10.20 21.38 -4.20
C LYS A 126 11.49 22.16 -4.42
N VAL A 127 11.44 23.12 -5.33
CA VAL A 127 12.55 24.07 -5.59
C VAL A 127 12.94 24.84 -4.33
N ASP A 128 11.99 25.02 -3.40
CA ASP A 128 12.20 25.65 -2.08
C ASP A 128 13.13 24.85 -1.14
N GLY A 129 13.64 23.68 -1.56
CA GLY A 129 14.54 22.84 -0.78
C GLY A 129 13.84 21.94 0.25
N THR A 130 12.50 21.97 0.32
CA THR A 130 11.71 21.03 1.13
C THR A 130 11.45 19.75 0.34
N CYS A 131 11.98 18.62 0.82
CA CYS A 131 11.67 17.32 0.24
C CYS A 131 10.69 16.55 1.12
N ARG A 132 9.76 15.86 0.46
CA ARG A 132 8.70 15.07 1.08
C ARG A 132 8.77 13.64 0.60
N PHE A 133 8.65 12.70 1.54
CA PHE A 133 8.56 11.28 1.23
C PHE A 133 7.44 10.64 2.06
N ASP A 134 6.74 9.67 1.48
CA ASP A 134 5.66 8.96 2.17
C ASP A 134 6.21 7.79 3.01
N MET A 135 5.58 7.53 4.15
CA MET A 135 5.97 6.46 5.07
C MET A 135 5.09 5.23 4.88
N LYS A 136 5.70 4.04 4.90
CA LYS A 136 4.96 2.77 4.87
C LYS A 136 4.94 2.14 6.25
N VAL A 137 3.77 1.65 6.68
CA VAL A 137 3.65 0.91 7.94
C VAL A 137 4.44 -0.40 7.81
N ASP A 138 5.30 -0.66 8.79
CA ASP A 138 6.07 -1.89 8.85
C ASP A 138 5.35 -2.89 9.77
N GLU A 139 4.46 -3.68 9.17
CA GLU A 139 3.66 -4.67 9.90
C GLU A 139 4.53 -5.70 10.63
N GLY A 140 5.69 -6.06 10.05
CA GLY A 140 6.61 -7.02 10.65
C GLY A 140 7.21 -6.49 11.96
N LYS A 141 7.72 -5.26 11.94
CA LYS A 141 8.25 -4.60 13.15
C LYS A 141 7.15 -4.23 14.14
N GLN A 142 5.98 -3.84 13.66
CA GLN A 142 4.83 -3.60 14.52
C GLN A 142 4.43 -4.88 15.25
N ARG A 143 4.34 -6.03 14.56
CA ARG A 143 4.03 -7.33 15.20
C ARG A 143 5.10 -7.75 16.20
N LEU A 144 6.38 -7.47 15.93
CA LEU A 144 7.46 -7.75 16.87
C LEU A 144 7.30 -6.97 18.20
N LEU A 145 6.69 -5.78 18.17
CA LEU A 145 6.39 -5.01 19.36
C LEU A 145 5.35 -5.68 20.27
N TYR A 146 4.40 -6.44 19.69
CA TYR A 146 3.38 -7.16 20.43
C TYR A 146 3.88 -8.48 21.05
N LEU A 147 4.98 -9.01 20.52
CA LEU A 147 5.54 -10.31 20.90
C LEU A 147 5.80 -10.47 22.42
N PRO A 148 6.48 -9.54 23.12
CA PRO A 148 6.73 -9.70 24.57
C PRO A 148 5.43 -9.77 25.39
N GLY A 149 4.40 -8.99 25.03
CA GLY A 149 3.11 -9.03 25.71
C GLY A 149 2.39 -10.36 25.48
N THR A 150 2.36 -10.85 24.24
CA THR A 150 1.73 -12.14 23.91
C THR A 150 2.45 -13.33 24.55
N LEU A 151 3.78 -13.31 24.61
CA LEU A 151 4.56 -14.39 25.22
C LEU A 151 4.36 -14.42 26.74
N GLY A 152 4.39 -13.25 27.40
CA GLY A 152 4.06 -13.15 28.82
C GLY A 152 2.64 -13.61 29.13
N GLY A 153 1.67 -13.21 28.31
CA GLY A 153 0.28 -13.66 28.43
C GLY A 153 0.11 -15.17 28.25
N LEU A 154 0.85 -15.78 27.31
CA LEU A 154 0.80 -17.22 27.07
C LEU A 154 1.32 -18.01 28.26
N ILE A 155 2.45 -17.59 28.85
CA ILE A 155 3.01 -18.23 30.04
C ILE A 155 2.00 -18.17 31.19
N LEU A 156 1.41 -17.00 31.43
CA LEU A 156 0.40 -16.83 32.49
C LEU A 156 -0.85 -17.67 32.24
N ALA A 157 -1.33 -17.73 30.99
CA ALA A 157 -2.48 -18.55 30.63
C ALA A 157 -2.20 -20.05 30.87
N CYS A 158 -1.00 -20.52 30.52
CA CYS A 158 -0.61 -21.91 30.74
C CYS A 158 -0.55 -22.28 32.23
N GLU A 159 0.00 -21.42 33.08
CA GLU A 159 0.03 -21.64 34.53
C GLU A 159 -1.39 -21.67 35.12
N VAL A 160 -2.26 -20.76 34.70
CA VAL A 160 -3.65 -20.71 35.18
C VAL A 160 -4.41 -21.97 34.79
N GLU A 161 -4.32 -22.38 33.52
CA GLU A 161 -5.00 -23.58 33.02
C GLU A 161 -4.48 -24.86 33.68
N PHE A 162 -3.18 -24.93 33.95
CA PHE A 162 -2.58 -26.04 34.70
C PHE A 162 -3.18 -26.15 36.10
N TRP A 163 -3.25 -25.05 36.85
CA TRP A 163 -3.81 -25.04 38.21
C TRP A 163 -5.33 -25.33 38.23
N THR A 164 -6.10 -24.81 37.27
CA THR A 164 -7.56 -24.92 37.30
C THR A 164 -8.09 -26.19 36.64
N LEU A 165 -7.54 -26.55 35.47
CA LEU A 165 -8.12 -27.57 34.58
C LEU A 165 -7.23 -28.81 34.44
N HIS A 166 -5.99 -28.78 34.96
CA HIS A 166 -5.03 -29.89 34.91
C HIS A 166 -4.85 -30.44 33.48
N ILE A 167 -4.82 -29.54 32.49
CA ILE A 167 -4.71 -29.88 31.07
C ILE A 167 -3.23 -30.05 30.69
N ASP A 168 -2.97 -30.92 29.72
CA ASP A 168 -1.64 -31.10 29.12
C ASP A 168 -1.09 -29.78 28.52
N PRO A 169 0.23 -29.54 28.58
CA PRO A 169 0.84 -28.27 28.16
C PRO A 169 0.61 -27.93 26.69
N LEU A 170 0.51 -28.94 25.81
CA LEU A 170 0.23 -28.71 24.39
C LEU A 170 -1.19 -28.20 24.15
N LEU A 171 -2.17 -28.75 24.86
CA LEU A 171 -3.57 -28.38 24.70
C LEU A 171 -3.85 -27.03 25.39
N SER A 172 -3.09 -26.73 26.45
CA SER A 172 -3.06 -25.43 27.10
C SER A 172 -2.52 -24.32 26.19
N ILE A 173 -1.49 -24.56 25.37
CA ILE A 173 -1.01 -23.54 24.42
C ILE A 173 -2.10 -23.18 23.40
N VAL A 174 -2.84 -24.18 22.92
CA VAL A 174 -3.91 -23.98 21.92
C VAL A 174 -5.09 -23.23 22.53
N LEU A 175 -5.51 -23.59 23.74
CA LEU A 175 -6.65 -23.00 24.43
C LEU A 175 -6.30 -21.59 24.97
N GLY A 176 -5.07 -21.43 25.47
CA GLY A 176 -4.49 -20.21 25.98
C GLY A 176 -4.06 -19.19 24.91
N ALA A 177 -3.98 -19.57 23.64
CA ALA A 177 -3.55 -18.66 22.56
C ALA A 177 -4.46 -17.44 22.41
N LEU A 178 -5.79 -17.64 22.48
CA LEU A 178 -6.76 -16.55 22.38
C LEU A 178 -6.68 -15.57 23.57
N PRO A 179 -6.76 -16.02 24.84
CA PRO A 179 -6.61 -15.11 25.97
C PRO A 179 -5.22 -14.47 26.03
N ALA A 180 -4.16 -15.19 25.65
CA ALA A 180 -2.81 -14.64 25.56
C ALA A 180 -2.69 -13.53 24.50
N TYR A 181 -3.33 -13.67 23.35
CA TYR A 181 -3.35 -12.65 22.31
C TYR A 181 -4.08 -11.39 22.79
N LEU A 182 -5.28 -11.55 23.38
CA LEU A 182 -6.06 -10.43 23.92
C LEU A 182 -5.32 -9.72 25.05
N PHE A 183 -4.70 -10.48 25.97
CA PHE A 183 -3.83 -9.93 27.00
C PHE A 183 -2.64 -9.20 26.39
N GLY A 184 -2.00 -9.77 25.36
CA GLY A 184 -0.88 -9.15 24.66
C GLY A 184 -1.27 -7.80 24.06
N VAL A 185 -2.40 -7.71 23.36
CA VAL A 185 -2.92 -6.44 22.81
C VAL A 185 -3.23 -5.45 23.94
N TRP A 186 -3.94 -5.89 24.98
CA TRP A 186 -4.28 -5.03 26.11
C TRP A 186 -3.05 -4.50 26.86
N PHE A 187 -2.09 -5.36 27.19
CA PHE A 187 -0.85 -5.02 27.89
C PHE A 187 -0.01 -4.05 27.06
N THR A 188 0.10 -4.32 25.77
CA THR A 188 0.93 -3.49 24.88
C THR A 188 0.32 -2.12 24.67
N GLU A 189 -0.99 -2.01 24.46
CA GLU A 189 -1.64 -0.71 24.21
C GLU A 189 -1.83 0.13 25.47
N ASN A 190 -2.00 -0.49 26.64
CA ASN A 190 -2.32 0.21 27.88
C ASN A 190 -1.08 0.51 28.75
N ILE A 191 -0.06 -0.36 28.72
CA ILE A 191 1.08 -0.30 29.64
C ILE A 191 2.41 -0.09 28.90
N PHE A 192 2.68 -0.89 27.88
CA PHE A 192 4.01 -0.92 27.26
C PHE A 192 4.22 0.22 26.26
N ALA A 193 3.29 0.40 25.33
CA ALA A 193 3.38 1.30 24.19
C ALA A 193 2.02 1.99 23.94
N GLN A 194 1.89 3.26 24.34
CA GLN A 194 0.64 4.00 24.07
C GLN A 194 0.56 4.39 22.59
N LYS A 195 -0.46 3.88 21.89
CA LYS A 195 -0.73 4.11 20.46
C LYS A 195 0.48 3.81 19.53
N PRO A 196 0.99 2.56 19.50
CA PRO A 196 2.18 2.21 18.73
C PRO A 196 1.94 2.31 17.23
N LEU A 197 2.90 2.87 16.51
CA LEU A 197 2.97 2.79 15.05
C LEU A 197 4.44 2.76 14.63
N VAL A 198 4.84 1.73 13.91
CA VAL A 198 6.18 1.64 13.32
C VAL A 198 6.05 1.86 11.82
N ALA A 199 6.79 2.83 11.29
CA ALA A 199 6.80 3.11 9.87
C ALA A 199 8.24 3.15 9.33
N SER A 200 8.43 2.57 8.16
CA SER A 200 9.72 2.52 7.45
C SER A 200 9.67 3.47 6.24
N THR A 201 10.74 4.23 6.05
CA THR A 201 10.90 5.20 4.95
C THR A 201 12.32 5.19 4.42
N ALA A 202 12.54 5.74 3.23
CA ALA A 202 13.86 6.15 2.78
C ALA A 202 14.08 7.63 3.11
N CYS A 203 15.30 8.00 3.50
CA CYS A 203 15.65 9.40 3.67
C CYS A 203 15.65 10.12 2.30
N PRO A 204 15.00 11.28 2.16
CA PRO A 204 14.92 11.98 0.87
C PRO A 204 16.28 12.49 0.35
N SER A 205 17.32 12.57 1.19
CA SER A 205 18.62 13.13 0.81
C SER A 205 19.70 12.07 0.55
N CYS A 206 19.74 10.97 1.32
CA CYS A 206 20.74 9.90 1.16
C CYS A 206 20.14 8.54 0.77
N ASN A 207 18.82 8.45 0.60
CA ASN A 207 18.09 7.22 0.28
C ASN A 207 18.34 6.04 1.25
N SER A 208 18.87 6.30 2.45
CA SER A 208 19.06 5.25 3.45
C SER A 208 17.76 4.93 4.18
N LEU A 209 17.58 3.66 4.51
CA LEU A 209 16.37 3.17 5.16
C LEU A 209 16.30 3.66 6.61
N LEU A 210 15.23 4.37 6.94
CA LEU A 210 14.93 4.90 8.25
C LEU A 210 13.68 4.23 8.81
N THR A 211 13.72 3.82 10.07
CA THR A 211 12.56 3.31 10.80
C THR A 211 12.16 4.31 11.87
N VAL A 212 10.96 4.88 11.72
CA VAL A 212 10.40 5.80 12.70
C VAL A 212 9.39 5.06 13.56
N TYR A 213 9.57 5.15 14.88
CA TYR A 213 8.59 4.71 15.85
C TYR A 213 7.78 5.91 16.32
N PHE A 214 6.46 5.73 16.39
CA PHE A 214 5.55 6.66 17.04
C PHE A 214 4.91 5.93 18.22
N GLY A 215 5.13 6.43 19.43
CA GLY A 215 4.46 5.92 20.61
C GLY A 215 4.94 6.60 21.88
N ASP A 216 4.54 6.08 23.02
CA ASP A 216 5.19 6.38 24.28
C ASP A 216 5.50 5.05 24.97
N LEU A 217 6.77 4.85 25.34
CA LEU A 217 7.21 3.65 26.03
C LEU A 217 7.10 3.89 27.54
N PHE A 218 6.28 3.10 28.21
CA PHE A 218 6.06 3.20 29.67
C PHE A 218 5.67 4.61 30.19
N GLY A 219 5.06 5.46 29.36
CA GLY A 219 4.64 6.81 29.75
C GLY A 219 5.80 7.78 30.03
N VAL A 220 7.02 7.43 29.61
CA VAL A 220 8.23 8.26 29.74
C VAL A 220 8.88 8.46 28.36
N GLN A 221 8.43 9.50 27.66
CA GLN A 221 8.96 9.89 26.35
C GLN A 221 10.48 10.04 26.32
N ARG A 222 11.13 9.41 25.33
CA ARG A 222 12.22 9.98 24.51
C ARG A 222 12.26 9.29 23.14
N ASP A 223 11.35 9.65 22.24
CA ASP A 223 11.32 9.04 20.91
C ASP A 223 12.32 9.68 19.94
N GLY A 224 13.16 8.82 19.36
CA GLY A 224 13.93 9.04 18.14
C GLY A 224 15.27 8.31 18.19
N ILE A 225 15.30 7.04 17.79
CA ILE A 225 16.48 6.19 17.51
C ILE A 225 17.80 6.68 18.16
N MET A 226 18.11 6.23 19.38
CA MET A 226 19.42 6.41 20.04
C MET A 226 20.16 7.74 19.76
N GLY A 227 19.44 8.86 19.84
CA GLY A 227 19.97 10.21 19.75
C GLY A 227 18.90 11.20 20.24
N PRO A 228 19.27 12.40 20.73
CA PRO A 228 18.32 13.29 21.38
C PRO A 228 17.40 13.96 20.34
N ALA A 229 16.33 13.26 19.98
CA ALA A 229 15.15 13.83 19.34
C ALA A 229 14.30 14.50 20.43
N LYS A 230 14.21 15.83 20.35
CA LYS A 230 13.35 16.62 21.24
C LYS A 230 11.92 16.51 20.70
N GLN A 231 11.12 15.63 21.26
CA GLN A 231 9.67 15.69 21.06
C GLN A 231 9.15 16.96 21.74
N LYS A 232 8.39 17.78 21.00
CA LYS A 232 7.52 18.77 21.64
C LYS A 232 6.27 18.01 22.05
N GLU A 233 6.17 17.70 23.34
CA GLU A 233 4.96 17.24 24.04
C GLU A 233 4.51 15.77 23.82
N ALA A 234 4.00 15.19 24.91
CA ALA A 234 3.33 13.90 24.99
C ALA A 234 2.14 13.84 24.04
N GLY A 235 2.24 13.04 22.98
CA GLY A 235 1.15 12.82 22.01
C GLY A 235 1.13 13.73 20.78
N SER A 236 2.17 14.53 20.52
CA SER A 236 2.25 15.28 19.26
C SER A 236 2.43 14.35 18.06
N SER A 237 1.71 14.63 16.98
CA SER A 237 1.73 13.84 15.74
C SER A 237 3.06 13.92 14.99
N GLN A 238 4.00 14.77 15.43
CA GLN A 238 5.25 15.06 14.73
C GLN A 238 6.46 14.65 15.56
N VAL A 239 7.35 13.84 14.97
CA VAL A 239 8.59 13.36 15.59
C VAL A 239 9.77 13.89 14.78
N GLY A 240 10.71 14.55 15.46
CA GLY A 240 11.95 15.03 14.84
C GLY A 240 12.99 13.92 14.81
N VAL A 241 13.32 13.39 13.63
CA VAL A 241 14.31 12.31 13.48
C VAL A 241 15.56 12.83 12.80
N LYS A 242 16.73 12.41 13.27
CA LYS A 242 18.00 12.63 12.57
C LYS A 242 18.35 11.37 11.80
N CYS A 243 18.69 11.51 10.53
CA CYS A 243 19.20 10.39 9.75
C CYS A 243 20.62 10.01 10.24
N PRO A 244 20.93 8.71 10.40
CA PRO A 244 22.26 8.27 10.84
C PRO A 244 23.37 8.63 9.86
N ASP A 245 23.10 8.58 8.55
CA ASP A 245 24.14 8.74 7.53
C ASP A 245 24.33 10.20 7.12
N CYS A 246 23.24 10.95 6.89
CA CYS A 246 23.31 12.32 6.42
C CYS A 246 23.15 13.39 7.51
N THR A 247 22.84 13.00 8.76
CA THR A 247 22.58 13.92 9.89
C THR A 247 21.46 14.96 9.61
N ALA A 248 20.72 14.80 8.51
CA ALA A 248 19.63 15.70 8.15
C ALA A 248 18.54 15.66 9.22
N LYS A 249 18.00 16.84 9.56
CA LYS A 249 16.86 16.96 10.48
C LYS A 249 15.59 16.74 9.68
N LEU A 250 14.88 15.67 10.01
CA LEU A 250 13.64 15.25 9.40
C LEU A 250 12.50 15.43 10.40
N ILE A 251 11.32 15.78 9.91
CA ILE A 251 10.09 15.85 10.69
C ILE A 251 9.15 14.80 10.12
N ALA A 252 8.87 13.76 10.90
CA ALA A 252 7.94 12.70 10.53
C ALA A 252 6.58 12.98 11.17
N ASP A 253 5.52 12.97 10.38
CA ASP A 253 4.15 13.18 10.83
C ASP A 253 3.33 11.89 10.70
N ARG A 254 2.74 11.47 11.82
CA ARG A 254 1.89 10.29 11.95
C ARG A 254 0.58 10.40 11.19
N THR A 255 -0.03 11.59 11.15
CA THR A 255 -1.38 11.75 10.57
C THR A 255 -1.34 11.74 9.05
N THR A 256 -0.31 12.37 8.47
CA THR A 256 -0.15 12.46 7.03
C THR A 256 0.67 11.30 6.46
N MET A 257 1.31 10.50 7.32
CA MET A 257 2.26 9.43 6.98
C MET A 257 3.35 9.95 6.03
N ARG A 258 3.95 11.08 6.41
CA ARG A 258 4.95 11.79 5.59
C ARG A 258 6.14 12.20 6.43
N ILE A 259 7.30 12.22 5.80
CA ILE A 259 8.52 12.80 6.35
C ILE A 259 8.92 14.00 5.52
N GLU A 260 9.24 15.10 6.19
CA GLU A 260 9.68 16.35 5.58
C GLU A 260 11.13 16.66 5.99
N SER A 261 11.98 16.98 5.02
CA SER A 261 13.29 17.57 5.27
C SER A 261 13.25 19.08 5.03
N ASN A 262 13.76 19.86 5.97
CA ASN A 262 13.86 21.33 5.84
C ASN A 262 15.17 21.79 5.19
N LYS A 263 16.09 20.86 4.91
CA LYS A 263 17.35 21.11 4.20
C LYS A 263 17.71 19.88 3.39
N VAL A 264 17.73 20.02 2.07
CA VAL A 264 18.66 19.22 1.26
C VAL A 264 20.03 19.82 1.54
N ALA A 265 20.93 19.06 2.18
CA ALA A 265 22.33 19.42 2.17
C ALA A 265 22.77 19.35 0.70
N ALA A 266 23.14 20.50 0.14
CA ALA A 266 23.87 20.56 -1.13
C ALA A 266 25.24 19.89 -0.97
#